data_AF-A0A1Y1N806-F1
#
_entry.id   AF-A0A1Y1N806-F1
#
_cell.length_a   1.000
_cell.length_b   1.000
_cell.length_c   1.000
_cell.angle_alpha   90.00
_cell.angle_beta   90.00
_cell.angle_gamma   90.00
#
_symmetry.space_group_name_H-M   'P 1'
#
loop_
_entity.id
_entity.type
_entity.pdbx_description
1 polymer ?
#
loop_
_entity_poly.entity_id
_entity_poly.type
_entity_poly.pdbx_seq_one_letter_code
_entity_poly.pdbx_strand_id
1 'polypeptide(L)'
;MPILFEKAKTIPQSSIDEVVTVYDFLETFLEGKNWVAGDFLTLADLSLLPTITTLDCLVAIDEKYLNIKGWIRRCSTLSWYHANKKGLDEFRNRINNLLA
;
A
#
# COMPACT_ATOMS: atom_id res chain seq x y z
N MET A 1 -12.77 7.81 5.72
CA MET A 1 -12.14 6.61 6.33
C MET A 1 -13.11 6.05 7.38
N PRO A 2 -14.20 5.37 6.95
CA PRO A 2 -15.30 5.03 7.84
C PRO A 2 -14.91 4.08 8.98
N ILE A 3 -13.98 3.14 8.72
CA ILE A 3 -13.47 2.22 9.74
C ILE A 3 -12.88 2.99 10.94
N LEU A 4 -12.03 3.99 10.68
CA LEU A 4 -11.29 4.69 11.74
C LEU A 4 -12.12 5.72 12.50
N PHE A 5 -12.94 6.50 11.79
CA PHE A 5 -13.65 7.64 12.37
C PHE A 5 -15.09 7.33 12.75
N GLU A 6 -15.72 6.41 12.03
CA GLU A 6 -17.14 6.06 12.22
C GLU A 6 -17.30 4.65 12.83
N LYS A 7 -16.18 3.94 13.08
CA LYS A 7 -16.16 2.56 13.59
C LYS A 7 -16.98 1.60 12.72
N ALA A 8 -17.05 1.88 11.41
CA ALA A 8 -17.63 0.94 10.46
C ALA A 8 -16.88 -0.40 10.53
N LYS A 9 -17.60 -1.51 10.38
CA LYS A 9 -17.05 -2.88 10.48
C LYS A 9 -16.78 -3.52 9.13
N THR A 10 -17.21 -2.89 8.05
CA THR A 10 -17.08 -3.40 6.69
C THR A 10 -16.54 -2.32 5.77
N ILE A 11 -15.83 -2.75 4.74
CA ILE A 11 -15.38 -1.89 3.65
C ILE A 11 -16.39 -2.08 2.52
N PRO A 12 -17.01 -1.01 1.99
CA PRO A 12 -17.93 -1.12 0.86
C PRO A 12 -17.23 -1.72 -0.37
N GLN A 13 -17.95 -2.55 -1.13
CA GLN A 13 -17.39 -3.20 -2.32
C GLN A 13 -16.83 -2.18 -3.34
N SER A 14 -17.51 -1.05 -3.53
CA SER A 14 -17.04 0.01 -4.43
C SER A 14 -15.65 0.55 -4.04
N SER A 15 -15.37 0.67 -2.73
CA SER A 15 -14.04 1.08 -2.25
C SER A 15 -12.99 -0.01 -2.45
N ILE A 16 -13.38 -1.29 -2.36
CA ILE A 16 -12.48 -2.41 -2.69
C ILE A 16 -12.12 -2.36 -4.18
N ASP A 17 -13.12 -2.16 -5.05
CA ASP A 17 -12.92 -2.10 -6.50
C ASP A 17 -12.03 -0.92 -6.93
N GLU A 18 -12.18 0.24 -6.27
CA GLU A 18 -11.30 1.40 -6.46
C GLU A 18 -9.85 1.07 -6.08
N VAL A 19 -9.62 0.39 -4.95
CA VAL A 19 -8.28 -0.02 -4.52
C VAL A 19 -7.66 -1.05 -5.46
N VAL A 20 -8.45 -2.02 -5.93
CA VAL A 20 -8.02 -2.99 -6.95
C VAL A 20 -7.59 -2.26 -8.23
N THR A 21 -8.34 -1.25 -8.66
CA THR A 21 -7.98 -0.42 -9.82
C THR A 21 -6.64 0.31 -9.60
N VAL A 22 -6.41 0.84 -8.41
CA VAL A 22 -5.11 1.46 -8.05
C VAL A 22 -3.97 0.44 -8.16
N TYR A 23 -4.17 -0.79 -7.68
CA TYR A 23 -3.16 -1.85 -7.81
C TYR A 23 -2.91 -2.24 -9.27
N ASP A 24 -3.95 -2.38 -10.09
CA ASP A 24 -3.79 -2.68 -11.51
C ASP A 24 -2.97 -1.59 -12.25
N PHE A 25 -3.21 -0.31 -11.96
CA PHE A 25 -2.41 0.79 -12.51
C PHE A 25 -0.95 0.77 -12.05
N LEU A 26 -0.72 0.60 -10.75
CA LEU A 26 0.63 0.60 -10.21
C LEU A 26 1.45 -0.61 -10.68
N GLU A 27 0.82 -1.78 -10.79
CA GLU A 27 1.45 -2.98 -11.35
C GLU A 27 1.93 -2.74 -12.78
N THR A 28 1.11 -2.05 -13.59
CA THR A 28 1.46 -1.65 -14.96
C THR A 28 2.59 -0.63 -14.99
N PHE A 29 2.59 0.37 -14.10
CA PHE A 29 3.67 1.37 -14.06
C PHE A 29 5.03 0.77 -13.69
N LEU A 30 5.03 -0.29 -12.88
CA LEU A 30 6.21 -1.02 -12.46
C LEU A 30 6.64 -2.10 -13.45
N GLU A 31 5.90 -2.33 -14.54
CA GLU A 31 6.27 -3.33 -15.55
C GLU A 31 7.63 -2.99 -16.18
N GLY A 32 8.57 -3.95 -16.07
CA GLY A 32 9.94 -3.78 -16.56
C GLY A 32 10.79 -2.75 -15.80
N LYS A 33 10.32 -2.21 -14.67
CA LYS A 33 10.99 -1.14 -13.92
C LYS A 33 11.19 -1.49 -12.45
N ASN A 34 12.26 -0.95 -11.88
CA ASN A 34 12.54 -1.11 -10.45
C ASN A 34 11.81 -0.08 -9.57
N TRP A 35 11.51 1.10 -10.13
CA TRP A 35 10.91 2.24 -9.44
C TRP A 35 9.76 2.81 -10.26
N VAL A 36 8.82 3.49 -9.61
CA VAL A 36 7.56 3.90 -10.25
C VAL A 36 7.79 4.87 -11.40
N ALA A 37 8.77 5.76 -11.29
CA ALA A 37 9.01 6.85 -12.22
C ALA A 37 10.39 6.78 -12.92
N GLY A 38 10.81 5.59 -13.35
CA GLY A 38 12.03 5.39 -14.13
C GLY A 38 13.00 4.39 -13.50
N ASP A 39 14.29 4.55 -13.79
CA ASP A 39 15.32 3.57 -13.42
C ASP A 39 15.90 3.78 -12.02
N PHE A 40 15.58 4.90 -11.37
CA PHE A 40 16.12 5.30 -10.07
C PHE A 40 15.00 5.65 -9.08
N LEU A 41 15.31 5.54 -7.78
CA LEU A 41 14.42 5.95 -6.71
C LEU A 41 14.11 7.45 -6.81
N THR A 42 12.84 7.82 -6.72
CA THR A 42 12.40 9.23 -6.78
C THR A 42 11.43 9.59 -5.65
N LEU A 43 11.00 10.85 -5.62
CA LEU A 43 9.91 11.31 -4.78
C LEU A 43 8.58 10.58 -5.07
N ALA A 44 8.38 10.04 -6.28
CA ALA A 44 7.18 9.28 -6.59
C ALA A 44 7.09 8.01 -5.74
N ASP A 45 8.19 7.28 -5.58
CA ASP A 45 8.24 6.07 -4.75
C ASP A 45 8.02 6.40 -3.28
N LEU A 46 8.66 7.47 -2.80
CA LEU A 46 8.52 7.99 -1.43
C LEU A 46 7.08 8.41 -1.12
N SER A 47 6.39 9.00 -2.09
CA SER A 47 5.00 9.44 -1.94
C SER A 47 4.01 8.28 -2.00
N LEU A 48 4.24 7.29 -2.86
CA LEU A 48 3.29 6.20 -3.09
C LEU A 48 3.42 5.08 -2.08
N LEU A 49 4.63 4.80 -1.57
CA LEU A 49 4.85 3.67 -0.66
C LEU A 49 3.96 3.71 0.60
N PRO A 50 3.82 4.83 1.32
CA PRO A 50 2.91 4.91 2.46
C PRO A 50 1.46 4.65 2.06
N THR A 51 1.01 5.22 0.94
CA THR A 51 -0.35 5.04 0.42
C THR A 51 -0.64 3.57 0.13
N ILE A 52 0.23 2.91 -0.62
CA ILE A 52 0.02 1.52 -1.05
C ILE A 52 0.10 0.55 0.13
N THR A 53 1.05 0.75 1.03
CA THR A 53 1.17 -0.11 2.22
C THR A 53 0.02 0.11 3.22
N THR A 54 -0.54 1.32 3.31
CA THR A 54 -1.74 1.59 4.11
C THR A 54 -2.98 0.93 3.50
N LEU A 55 -3.12 0.96 2.17
CA LEU A 55 -4.20 0.27 1.47
C LEU A 55 -4.14 -1.25 1.69
N ASP A 56 -2.94 -1.84 1.70
CA ASP A 56 -2.73 -3.28 1.96
C ASP A 56 -3.25 -3.72 3.34
N CYS A 57 -3.29 -2.82 4.33
CA CYS A 57 -3.91 -3.10 5.64
C CYS A 57 -5.44 -3.22 5.59
N LEU A 58 -6.09 -2.71 4.55
CA LEU A 58 -7.55 -2.69 4.39
C LEU A 58 -8.01 -3.65 3.31
N VAL A 59 -7.31 -3.68 2.18
CA VAL A 59 -7.55 -4.54 1.03
C VAL A 59 -6.21 -5.17 0.67
N ALA A 60 -6.05 -6.45 0.99
CA ALA A 60 -4.78 -7.14 0.81
C ALA A 60 -4.33 -7.12 -0.67
N ILE A 61 -3.04 -6.89 -0.88
CA ILE A 61 -2.42 -7.00 -2.20
C ILE A 61 -2.40 -8.48 -2.61
N ASP A 62 -3.20 -8.81 -3.62
CA ASP A 62 -3.28 -10.14 -4.20
C ASP A 62 -1.93 -10.66 -4.71
N GLU A 63 -1.77 -11.99 -4.75
CA GLU A 63 -0.55 -12.66 -5.24
C GLU A 63 -0.23 -12.34 -6.71
N LYS A 64 -1.22 -11.94 -7.51
CA LYS A 64 -0.99 -11.56 -8.92
C LYS A 64 -0.12 -10.30 -9.08
N TYR A 65 -0.03 -9.44 -8.06
CA TYR A 65 0.69 -8.17 -8.11
C TYR A 65 2.18 -8.31 -7.75
N LEU A 66 2.91 -9.07 -8.56
CA LEU A 66 4.31 -9.42 -8.30
C LEU A 66 5.24 -8.19 -8.35
N ASN A 67 4.98 -7.23 -9.24
CA ASN A 67 5.82 -6.05 -9.36
C ASN A 67 5.65 -5.12 -8.15
N ILE A 68 4.41 -4.91 -7.68
CA ILE A 68 4.14 -4.16 -6.45
C ILE A 68 4.83 -4.82 -5.25
N LYS A 69 4.69 -6.13 -5.06
CA LYS A 69 5.34 -6.85 -3.95
C LYS A 69 6.87 -6.75 -4.03
N GLY A 70 7.43 -6.88 -5.23
CA GLY A 70 8.86 -6.68 -5.47
C GLY A 70 9.32 -5.27 -5.14
N TRP A 71 8.55 -4.26 -5.53
CA TRP A 71 8.82 -2.85 -5.24
C TRP A 71 8.74 -2.54 -3.74
N ILE A 72 7.71 -3.00 -3.03
CA ILE A 72 7.62 -2.87 -1.56
C ILE A 72 8.82 -3.53 -0.88
N ARG A 73 9.23 -4.73 -1.33
CA ARG A 73 10.41 -5.42 -0.79
C ARG A 73 11.67 -4.58 -0.99
N ARG A 74 11.89 -4.02 -2.18
CA ARG A 74 13.02 -3.10 -2.44
C ARG A 74 12.96 -1.86 -1.56
N CYS A 75 11.80 -1.22 -1.43
CA CYS A 75 11.62 -0.08 -0.54
C CYS A 75 11.96 -0.45 0.92
N SER A 76 11.62 -1.65 1.37
CA SER A 76 11.87 -2.10 2.74
C SER A 76 13.35 -2.24 3.11
N THR A 77 14.25 -2.32 2.11
CA THR A 77 15.69 -2.39 2.34
C THR A 77 16.34 -1.00 2.46
N LEU A 78 15.59 0.08 2.23
CA LEU A 78 16.13 1.45 2.27
C LEU A 78 16.26 1.93 3.72
N SER A 79 17.33 2.70 3.99
CA SER A 79 17.67 3.14 5.35
C SER A 79 16.56 3.96 6.03
N TRP A 80 15.77 4.71 5.26
CA TRP A 80 14.67 5.55 5.76
C TRP A 80 13.33 4.82 5.89
N TYR A 81 13.21 3.55 5.47
CA TYR A 81 11.93 2.82 5.48
C TYR A 81 11.27 2.77 6.87
N HIS A 82 12.07 2.81 7.92
CA HIS A 82 11.61 2.87 9.31
C HIS A 82 10.64 4.03 9.58
N ALA A 83 10.77 5.15 8.86
CA ALA A 83 9.88 6.30 8.98
C ALA A 83 8.44 5.96 8.55
N ASN A 84 8.27 5.16 7.49
CA ASN A 84 6.96 4.64 7.08
C ASN A 84 6.52 3.48 7.99
N LYS A 85 7.43 2.54 8.28
CA LYS A 85 7.11 1.30 9.00
C LYS A 85 6.45 1.55 10.35
N LYS A 86 6.95 2.51 11.14
CA LYS A 86 6.39 2.83 12.46
C LYS A 86 4.91 3.20 12.37
N GLY A 87 4.57 4.16 11.50
CA GLY A 87 3.19 4.61 11.33
C GLY A 87 2.29 3.53 10.73
N LEU A 88 2.82 2.74 9.80
CA LEU A 88 2.11 1.61 9.20
C LEU A 88 1.74 0.54 10.24
N ASP A 89 2.67 0.18 11.13
CA ASP A 89 2.44 -0.83 12.17
C ASP A 89 1.39 -0.33 13.20
N GLU A 90 1.46 0.94 13.60
CA GLU A 90 0.45 1.59 14.44
C GLU A 90 -0.94 1.58 13.77
N PHE A 91 -0.99 1.92 12.48
CA PHE A 91 -2.22 1.89 11.71
C PHE A 91 -2.82 0.49 11.59
N ARG A 92 -1.99 -0.51 11.24
CA ARG A 92 -2.41 -1.92 11.11
C ARG A 92 -3.01 -2.43 12.42
N ASN A 93 -2.37 -2.17 13.55
CA ASN A 93 -2.88 -2.55 14.87
C ASN A 93 -4.25 -1.91 15.15
N ARG A 94 -4.41 -0.63 14.81
CA ARG A 94 -5.67 0.08 15.03
C ARG A 94 -6.80 -0.46 14.14
N ILE A 95 -6.52 -0.77 12.88
CA ILE A 95 -7.51 -1.37 11.96
C ILE A 95 -7.88 -2.77 12.42
N ASN A 96 -6.92 -3.63 12.77
CA ASN A 96 -7.19 -4.98 13.25
C ASN A 96 -8.09 -4.97 14.50
N ASN A 97 -7.85 -4.06 15.44
CA ASN A 97 -8.69 -3.91 16.63
C ASN A 97 -10.11 -3.42 16.31
N LEU A 98 -10.28 -2.65 15.23
CA LEU A 98 -11.58 -2.14 14.80
C LEU A 98 -12.36 -3.15 13.95
N LEU A 99 -11.68 -4.06 13.26
CA LEU A 99 -12.30 -5.10 12.43
C LEU A 99 -12.50 -6.43 13.16
N ALA A 100 -11.79 -6.66 14.28
CA ALA A 100 -12.10 -7.72 15.24
C ALA A 100 -13.50 -7.54 15.85
#